data_AF-A0AAD6Z9I9-F1
#
_entry.id   AF-A0AAD6Z9I9-F1
#
_cell.length_a   1.000
_cell.length_b   1.000
_cell.length_c   1.000
_cell.angle_alpha   90.00
_cell.angle_beta   90.00
_cell.angle_gamma   90.00
#
_symmetry.space_group_name_H-M   'P 1'
#
loop_
_entity.id
_entity.type
_entity.pdbx_description
1 polymer ?
#
loop_
_entity_poly.entity_id
_entity_poly.type
_entity_poly.pdbx_seq_one_letter_code
_entity_poly.pdbx_strand_id
1 'polypeptide(L)'
;LDDEIANLQKKLKRLEEEHTVWFRYQTQNNAILSPLRRMPLEILHKIFSSALPLIGDMRGSDMGQIPWLLTQISSHWRAIAISTSSLWSRITIDYS
;
A
#
# COMPACT_ATOMS: atom_id res chain seq x y z
N LEU A 1 24.42 13.96 -37.07
CA LEU A 1 24.80 14.34 -35.69
C LEU A 1 23.63 15.04 -34.99
N ASP A 2 23.02 16.06 -35.61
CA ASP A 2 21.87 16.77 -35.03
C ASP A 2 20.63 15.90 -34.82
N ASP A 3 20.35 14.97 -35.73
CA ASP A 3 19.23 14.02 -35.58
C ASP A 3 19.40 13.08 -34.37
N GLU A 4 20.65 12.71 -34.07
CA GLU A 4 20.99 11.86 -32.92
C GLU A 4 20.81 12.63 -31.60
N ILE A 5 21.24 13.90 -31.60
CA ILE A 5 21.03 14.84 -30.49
C ILE A 5 19.52 15.03 -30.25
N ALA A 6 18.75 15.26 -31.31
CA ALA A 6 17.30 15.44 -31.23
C ALA A 6 16.58 14.18 -30.70
N ASN A 7 17.00 12.99 -31.13
CA ASN A 7 16.45 11.73 -30.65
C ASN A 7 16.75 11.47 -29.16
N LEU A 8 17.97 11.78 -28.71
CA LEU A 8 18.35 11.64 -27.31
C LEU A 8 17.61 12.62 -26.40
N GLN A 9 17.45 13.88 -26.82
CA GLN A 9 16.64 14.87 -26.10
C GLN A 9 15.18 14.43 -25.96
N LYS A 10 14.60 13.84 -27.01
CA LYS A 10 13.23 13.31 -26.96
C LYS A 10 13.10 12.16 -25.96
N LYS A 11 14.08 11.25 -25.91
CA LYS A 11 14.11 10.14 -24.94
C LYS A 11 14.28 10.64 -23.51
N LEU A 12 15.13 11.64 -23.29
CA LEU A 12 15.37 12.25 -21.99
C LEU A 12 14.09 12.90 -21.46
N LYS A 13 13.42 13.70 -22.29
CA LYS A 13 12.14 14.33 -21.94
C LYS A 13 11.09 13.29 -21.52
N ARG A 14 10.97 12.18 -22.26
CA ARG A 14 10.06 11.09 -21.92
C ARG A 14 10.39 10.47 -20.55
N LEU A 15 11.66 10.19 -20.28
CA LEU A 15 12.08 9.61 -19.01
C LEU A 15 11.87 10.58 -17.84
N GLU A 16 12.07 11.88 -18.04
CA GLU A 16 11.76 12.90 -17.03
C GLU A 16 10.26 12.96 -16.74
N GLU A 17 9.42 12.94 -17.78
CA GLU A 17 7.96 12.88 -17.63
C GLU A 17 7.53 11.63 -16.83
N GLU A 18 8.05 10.44 -17.20
CA GLU A 18 7.82 9.20 -16.46
C GLU A 18 8.28 9.32 -14.99
N HIS A 19 9.47 9.88 -14.76
CA HIS A 19 10.02 10.07 -13.41
C HIS A 19 9.16 11.01 -12.56
N THR A 20 8.65 12.11 -13.12
CA THR A 20 7.80 13.06 -12.37
C THR A 20 6.49 12.42 -11.91
N VAL A 21 5.91 11.53 -12.73
CA VAL A 21 4.69 10.80 -12.39
C VAL A 21 4.95 9.86 -11.22
N TRP A 22 6.00 9.03 -11.28
CA TRP A 22 6.39 8.15 -10.18
C TRP A 22 6.70 8.92 -8.90
N PHE A 23 7.47 10.00 -9.00
CA PHE A 23 7.83 10.83 -7.86
C PHE A 23 6.60 11.47 -7.19
N ARG A 24 5.60 11.89 -7.98
CA ARG A 24 4.32 12.40 -7.46
C ARG A 24 3.57 11.32 -6.69
N TYR A 25 3.42 10.12 -7.25
CA TYR A 25 2.77 9.00 -6.55
C TYR A 25 3.47 8.66 -5.25
N GLN A 26 4.80 8.58 -5.27
CA GLN A 26 5.60 8.30 -4.09
C GLN A 26 5.43 9.39 -3.02
N THR A 27 5.45 10.66 -3.43
CA THR A 27 5.27 11.80 -2.51
C THR A 27 3.88 11.80 -1.88
N GLN A 28 2.84 11.56 -2.67
CA GLN A 28 1.46 11.50 -2.18
C GLN A 28 1.25 10.34 -1.20
N ASN A 29 1.77 9.16 -1.54
CA ASN A 29 1.73 8.00 -0.64
C ASN A 29 2.49 8.29 0.66
N ASN A 30 3.69 8.87 0.58
CA ASN A 30 4.48 9.18 1.78
C ASN A 30 3.82 10.25 2.65
N ALA A 31 3.14 11.24 2.04
CA ALA A 31 2.39 12.28 2.76
C ALA A 31 1.23 11.69 3.57
N ILE A 32 0.53 10.66 3.05
CA ILE A 32 -0.54 9.95 3.76
C ILE A 32 0.03 9.00 4.82
N LEU A 33 1.10 8.27 4.48
CA LEU A 33 1.71 7.29 5.39
C LEU A 33 2.49 7.94 6.55
N SER A 34 2.95 9.19 6.39
CA SER A 34 3.66 9.94 7.45
C SER A 34 2.82 10.11 8.72
N PRO A 35 1.59 10.67 8.69
CA PRO A 35 0.74 10.76 9.87
C PRO A 35 0.28 9.38 10.36
N LEU A 36 -0.02 8.43 9.46
CA LEU A 36 -0.46 7.08 9.85
C LEU A 36 0.63 6.29 10.61
N ARG A 37 1.91 6.56 10.35
CA ARG A 37 3.05 5.98 11.10
C ARG A 37 3.26 6.60 12.49
N ARG A 38 2.67 7.77 12.74
CA ARG A 38 2.80 8.51 14.02
C ARG A 38 1.55 8.37 14.89
N MET A 39 0.53 7.65 14.43
CA MET A 39 -0.68 7.40 15.21
C MET A 39 -0.40 6.45 16.38
N PRO A 40 -1.08 6.65 17.52
CA PRO A 40 -1.06 5.70 18.61
C PRO A 40 -1.57 4.31 18.19
N LEU A 41 -1.03 3.28 18.82
CA LEU A 41 -1.36 1.88 18.54
C LEU A 41 -2.85 1.58 18.73
N GLU A 42 -3.47 2.20 19.73
CA GLU A 42 -4.88 2.03 20.09
C GLU A 42 -5.81 2.48 18.96
N ILE A 43 -5.44 3.58 18.29
CA ILE A 43 -6.20 4.11 17.16
C ILE A 43 -6.07 3.17 15.96
N LEU A 44 -4.86 2.71 15.66
CA LEU A 44 -4.61 1.74 14.58
C LEU A 44 -5.37 0.44 14.82
N HIS A 45 -5.35 -0.07 16.05
CA HIS A 45 -6.08 -1.27 16.41
C HIS A 45 -7.59 -1.09 16.20
N LYS A 46 -8.16 0.04 16.64
CA LYS A 46 -9.58 0.35 16.42
C LYS A 46 -9.94 0.42 14.93
N ILE A 47 -9.09 1.06 14.11
CA ILE A 47 -9.26 1.12 12.66
C ILE A 47 -9.27 -0.30 12.08
N PHE A 48 -8.31 -1.15 12.46
CA PHE A 48 -8.20 -2.51 11.93
C PHE A 48 -9.41 -3.36 12.33
N SER A 49 -9.85 -3.28 13.59
CA SER A 49 -11.04 -3.99 14.07
C SER A 49 -12.33 -3.53 13.39
N SER A 50 -12.47 -2.23 13.10
CA SER A 50 -13.62 -1.71 12.36
C SER A 50 -13.59 -2.04 10.87
N ALA A 51 -12.41 -2.21 10.28
CA ALA A 51 -12.26 -2.55 8.86
C ALA A 51 -12.47 -4.05 8.58
N LEU A 52 -12.20 -4.92 9.56
CA LEU A 52 -12.29 -6.38 9.42
C LEU A 52 -13.66 -6.87 8.85
N PRO A 53 -14.83 -6.39 9.32
CA PRO A 53 -16.13 -6.82 8.79
C PRO A 53 -16.44 -6.21 7.42
N LEU A 54 -15.91 -5.03 7.11
CA LEU A 54 -16.23 -4.28 5.90
C LEU A 54 -15.55 -4.87 4.65
N ILE A 55 -14.40 -5.50 4.85
CA ILE A 55 -13.57 -6.07 3.77
C ILE A 55 -13.66 -7.60 3.74
N GLY A 56 -14.08 -8.24 4.83
CA GLY A 56 -14.27 -9.70 4.91
C GLY A 56 -15.37 -10.27 3.99
N ASP A 57 -16.31 -9.44 3.55
CA ASP A 57 -17.36 -9.84 2.59
C ASP A 57 -16.93 -9.69 1.11
N MET A 58 -15.71 -9.20 0.85
CA MET A 58 -15.15 -9.20 -0.52
C MET A 58 -14.75 -10.63 -0.88
N ARG A 59 -15.73 -11.39 -1.42
CA ARG A 59 -15.56 -12.72 -2.00
C ARG A 59 -14.58 -12.68 -3.18
N GLY A 60 -13.29 -12.84 -2.88
CA GLY A 60 -12.22 -12.96 -3.85
C GLY A 60 -11.00 -13.59 -3.17
N SER A 61 -10.43 -14.61 -3.79
CA SER A 61 -9.35 -15.47 -3.28
C SER A 61 -7.97 -14.80 -3.18
N ASP A 62 -7.90 -13.47 -3.12
CA ASP A 62 -6.65 -12.72 -3.23
C ASP A 62 -6.27 -11.99 -1.94
N MET A 63 -4.97 -11.72 -1.78
CA MET A 63 -4.34 -10.96 -0.67
C MET A 63 -4.95 -9.56 -0.38
N GLY A 64 -6.04 -9.17 -1.06
CA GLY A 64 -6.83 -7.97 -0.81
C GLY A 64 -7.76 -8.06 0.41
N GLN A 65 -7.93 -9.25 1.01
CA GLN A 65 -8.70 -9.39 2.25
C GLN A 65 -7.87 -8.99 3.49
N ILE A 66 -8.53 -8.42 4.51
CA ILE A 66 -7.95 -8.28 5.85
C ILE A 66 -7.86 -9.67 6.49
N PRO A 67 -6.77 -10.04 7.17
CA PRO A 67 -5.67 -9.18 7.64
C PRO A 67 -4.52 -8.94 6.65
N TRP A 68 -4.46 -9.69 5.55
CA TRP A 68 -3.35 -9.67 4.60
C TRP A 68 -3.08 -8.28 4.01
N LEU A 69 -4.13 -7.55 3.63
CA LEU A 69 -4.00 -6.19 3.08
C LEU A 69 -3.26 -5.24 4.04
N LEU A 70 -3.55 -5.30 5.34
CA LEU A 70 -2.94 -4.42 6.33
C LEU A 70 -1.43 -4.66 6.46
N THR A 71 -1.00 -5.90 6.22
CA THR A 71 0.43 -6.26 6.23
C THR A 71 1.19 -5.74 5.01
N GLN A 72 0.53 -5.26 3.95
CA GLN A 72 1.18 -4.79 2.73
C GLN A 72 1.37 -3.26 2.69
N ILE A 73 0.75 -2.51 3.62
CA ILE A 73 0.76 -1.03 3.60
C ILE A 73 2.10 -0.43 4.06
N SER A 74 2.63 -0.89 5.21
CA SER A 74 3.92 -0.42 5.74
C SER A 74 4.53 -1.43 6.71
N SER A 75 5.83 -1.31 6.99
CA SER A 75 6.50 -2.14 8.00
C SER A 75 5.89 -1.95 9.40
N HIS A 76 5.49 -0.73 9.74
CA HIS A 76 4.84 -0.41 11.01
C HIS A 76 3.46 -1.08 11.13
N TRP A 77 2.62 -0.97 10.08
CA TRP A 77 1.31 -1.60 10.06
C TRP A 77 1.40 -3.11 10.08
N ARG A 78 2.39 -3.68 9.37
CA ARG A 78 2.68 -5.11 9.41
C ARG A 78 3.02 -5.59 10.82
N ALA A 79 3.91 -4.90 11.53
CA ALA A 79 4.27 -5.26 12.90
C ALA A 79 3.03 -5.28 13.81
N ILE A 80 2.18 -4.26 13.70
CA ILE A 80 0.95 -4.17 14.48
C ILE A 80 -0.04 -5.27 14.08
N ALA A 81 -0.35 -5.41 12.80
CA ALA A 81 -1.30 -6.39 12.30
C ALA A 81 -0.90 -7.81 12.73
N ILE A 82 0.38 -8.17 12.65
CA ILE A 82 0.90 -9.47 13.11
C ILE A 82 0.77 -9.61 14.64
N SER A 83 1.08 -8.56 15.41
CA SER A 83 0.98 -8.60 16.88
C SER A 83 -0.46 -8.67 17.41
N THR A 84 -1.43 -8.27 16.59
CA THR A 84 -2.84 -8.20 16.96
C THR A 84 -3.53 -9.54 16.66
N SER A 85 -3.53 -10.46 17.63
CA SER A 85 -4.11 -11.80 17.49
C SER A 85 -5.59 -11.82 17.10
N SER A 86 -6.37 -10.81 17.51
CA SER A 86 -7.80 -10.71 17.18
C SER A 86 -8.07 -10.63 15.66
N LEU A 87 -7.14 -10.06 14.88
CA LEU A 87 -7.25 -9.97 13.42
C LEU A 87 -7.06 -11.32 12.71
N TRP A 88 -6.39 -12.27 13.36
CA TRP A 88 -6.10 -13.60 12.84
C TRP A 88 -7.03 -14.67 13.40
N SER A 89 -8.04 -14.27 14.19
CA SER A 89 -9.02 -15.18 14.80
C SER A 89 -9.87 -15.94 13.79
N ARG A 90 -9.99 -15.42 12.55
CA ARG A 90 -10.75 -16.04 11.47
C ARG A 90 -9.96 -15.91 10.17
N ILE A 91 -9.42 -17.02 9.70
CA ILE A 91 -8.69 -17.11 8.42
C ILE A 91 -9.47 -18.08 7.53
N THR A 92 -9.87 -17.61 6.36
CA THR A 92 -10.47 -18.44 5.32
C THR A 92 -9.41 -18.67 4.26
N ILE A 93 -9.09 -19.93 3.97
CA ILE A 93 -8.21 -20.31 2.87
C ILE A 93 -9.09 -20.97 1.82
N ASP A 94 -9.10 -20.39 0.61
CA ASP A 94 -9.75 -21.01 -0.52
C ASP A 94 -8.77 -21.96 -1.21
N TYR A 95 -9.14 -23.21 -1.35
CA TYR A 95 -8.40 -24.23 -2.09
C TYR A 95 -9.18 -24.52 -3.37
N SER A 96 -8.98 -23.68 -4.39
CA SER A 96 -9.48 -23.90 -5.75
C SER A 96 -8.46 -24.70 -6.57
#